data_AF-A0A535BJQ8-F1
#
_entry.id   AF-A0A535BJQ8-F1
#
_cell.length_a   1.000
_cell.length_b   1.000
_cell.length_c   1.000
_cell.angle_alpha   90.00
_cell.angle_beta   90.00
_cell.angle_gamma   90.00
#
_symmetry.space_group_name_H-M   'P 1'
#
loop_
_entity.id
_entity.type
_entity.pdbx_description
1 polymer ?
#
loop_
_entity_poly.entity_id
_entity_poly.type
_entity_poly.pdbx_seq_one_letter_code
_entity_poly.pdbx_strand_id
1 'polypeptide(L)' 'MRQTTLAVSIAFLVVSIAVAQAQLGPKDGGNLKPTDLERVNVGETAPDFTLENLDGNRISLSEFRGKKNVILVFYRGHW' A
#
# COMPACT_ATOMS: atom_id res chain seq x y z
N MET A 1 -18.84 -45.17 -2.35
CA MET A 1 -17.82 -44.68 -1.39
C MET A 1 -16.50 -44.26 -2.05
N ARG A 2 -16.00 -44.94 -3.10
CA ARG A 2 -14.68 -44.60 -3.70
C ARG A 2 -14.69 -43.37 -4.63
N GLN A 3 -15.81 -43.08 -5.29
CA GLN A 3 -15.95 -41.90 -6.17
C GLN A 3 -16.20 -40.60 -5.40
N THR A 4 -16.86 -40.68 -4.25
CA THR A 4 -17.15 -39.53 -3.38
C THR A 4 -15.89 -38.97 -2.73
N THR A 5 -14.94 -39.82 -2.35
CA THR A 5 -13.66 -39.37 -1.78
C THR A 5 -12.82 -38.60 -2.81
N LEU A 6 -12.78 -39.07 -4.06
CA LEU A 6 -12.03 -38.41 -5.14
C LEU A 6 -12.57 -37.01 -5.45
N ALA A 7 -13.90 -36.88 -5.49
CA ALA A 7 -14.56 -35.58 -5.74
C ALA A 7 -14.28 -34.57 -4.63
N VAL A 8 -14.28 -35.00 -3.36
CA VAL A 8 -13.95 -34.13 -2.22
C VAL A 8 -12.49 -33.70 -2.25
N SER A 9 -11.55 -34.61 -2.58
CA SER A 9 -10.13 -34.27 -2.71
C SER A 9 -9.88 -33.27 -3.84
N ILE A 10 -10.56 -33.41 -4.98
CA ILE A 10 -10.46 -32.46 -6.10
C ILE A 10 -11.03 -31.09 -5.69
N ALA A 11 -12.20 -31.05 -5.05
CA ALA A 11 -12.78 -29.81 -4.55
C ALA A 11 -11.84 -29.11 -3.54
N PHE A 12 -11.21 -29.86 -2.65
CA PHE A 12 -10.25 -29.33 -1.68
C PHE A 12 -8.99 -28.78 -2.37
N LEU A 13 -8.46 -29.48 -3.38
CA LEU A 13 -7.30 -29.04 -4.15
C LEU A 13 -7.59 -27.74 -4.91
N VAL A 14 -8.78 -27.62 -5.51
CA VAL A 14 -9.22 -26.41 -6.23
C VAL A 14 -9.35 -25.21 -5.28
N VAL A 15 -9.93 -25.40 -4.09
CA VAL A 15 -10.01 -24.33 -3.08
C VAL A 15 -8.61 -23.90 -2.60
N SER A 16 -7.68 -24.85 -2.44
CA SER A 16 -6.31 -24.56 -1.98
C SER A 16 -5.55 -23.66 -2.97
N ILE A 17 -5.72 -23.91 -4.27
CA ILE A 17 -5.07 -23.11 -5.33
C ILE A 17 -5.64 -21.69 -5.36
N ALA A 18 -6.95 -21.52 -5.15
CA ALA A 18 -7.59 -20.20 -5.14
C ALA A 18 -7.12 -19.31 -3.96
N VAL A 19 -6.87 -19.90 -2.78
CA VAL A 19 -6.35 -19.14 -1.62
C VAL A 19 -4.87 -18.78 -1.80
N ALA A 20 -4.09 -19.60 -2.50
CA ALA A 20 -2.68 -19.33 -2.78
C ALA A 20 -2.45 -18.16 -3.76
N GLN A 21 -3.48 -17.71 -4.49
CA GLN A 21 -3.44 -16.50 -5.31
C GLN A 21 -3.74 -15.22 -4.52
N ALA A 22 -3.43 -15.18 -3.22
CA ALA A 22 -3.45 -13.94 -2.44
C ALA A 22 -2.55 -12.90 -3.13
N GLN A 23 -3.20 -11.97 -3.84
CA GLN A 23 -2.55 -11.06 -4.76
C GLN A 23 -1.69 -10.07 -3.97
N LEU A 24 -0.38 -10.26 -3.99
CA LEU A 24 0.57 -9.28 -3.47
C LEU A 24 0.69 -8.14 -4.48
N GLY A 25 -0.08 -7.09 -4.24
CA GLY A 25 -0.10 -5.86 -5.03
C GLY A 25 -0.75 -4.71 -4.25
N PRO A 26 -0.65 -3.47 -4.72
CA PRO A 26 -1.32 -2.32 -4.09
C PRO A 26 -2.81 -2.61 -3.90
N LYS A 27 -3.37 -2.27 -2.72
CA LYS A 27 -4.81 -2.44 -2.43
C LYS A 27 -5.69 -1.57 -3.34
N ASP A 28 -5.07 -0.62 -4.01
CA ASP A 28 -5.66 0.44 -4.81
C ASP A 28 -6.11 -0.08 -6.19
N GLY A 29 -5.73 -1.31 -6.57
CA GLY A 29 -6.30 -2.04 -7.71
C GLY A 29 -5.28 -2.76 -8.59
N GLY A 30 -5.50 -4.04 -8.87
CA GLY A 30 -4.59 -4.88 -9.69
C GLY A 30 -4.54 -4.54 -11.19
N ASN A 31 -5.41 -3.64 -11.67
CA ASN A 31 -5.45 -3.18 -13.07
C ASN A 31 -4.82 -1.80 -13.27
N LEU A 32 -4.29 -1.18 -12.22
CA LEU A 32 -3.55 0.07 -12.36
C LEU A 32 -2.21 -0.22 -13.04
N LYS A 33 -1.82 0.62 -14.00
CA LYS A 33 -0.43 0.57 -14.50
C LYS A 33 0.48 0.75 -13.29
N PRO A 34 1.63 0.04 -13.20
CA PRO A 34 2.55 0.17 -12.07
C PRO A 34 2.96 1.63 -11.76
N THR A 35 2.79 2.53 -12.73
CA THR A 35 3.08 3.97 -12.69
C THR A 35 1.89 4.91 -12.37
N ASP A 36 0.63 4.44 -12.45
CA ASP A 36 -0.58 5.27 -12.22
C ASP A 36 -1.16 5.09 -10.81
N LEU A 37 -0.42 5.49 -9.78
CA LEU A 37 -0.83 5.41 -8.36
C LEU A 37 -1.19 6.79 -7.77
N GLU A 38 -1.75 7.73 -8.55
CA GLU A 38 -1.90 9.13 -8.10
C GLU A 38 -0.60 9.67 -7.47
N ARG A 39 0.53 9.41 -8.14
CA ARG A 39 1.85 9.80 -7.64
C ARG A 39 1.95 11.32 -7.57
N VAL A 40 2.64 11.82 -6.55
CA VAL A 40 2.96 13.25 -6.41
C VAL A 40 3.76 13.70 -7.64
N ASN A 41 3.28 14.71 -8.35
CA ASN A 41 3.94 15.24 -9.55
C ASN A 41 4.67 16.56 -9.27
N VAL A 42 5.70 16.84 -10.07
CA VAL A 42 6.43 18.11 -10.00
C VAL A 42 5.51 19.25 -10.42
N GLY A 43 5.49 20.33 -9.64
CA GLY A 43 4.66 21.51 -9.89
C GLY A 43 3.26 21.44 -9.27
N GLU A 44 2.80 20.25 -8.86
CA GLU A 44 1.58 20.11 -8.08
C GLU A 44 1.80 20.47 -6.62
N THR A 45 0.73 20.92 -5.95
CA THR A 45 0.78 21.15 -4.51
C THR A 45 0.98 19.82 -3.80
N ALA A 46 2.03 19.72 -2.98
CA ALA A 46 2.25 18.54 -2.16
C ALA A 46 1.06 18.27 -1.22
N PRO A 47 0.54 17.03 -1.16
CA PRO A 47 -0.52 16.66 -0.24
C PRO A 47 -0.14 16.96 1.21
N ASP A 48 -1.08 17.52 1.98
CA ASP A 48 -0.82 17.82 3.38
C ASP A 48 -0.84 16.56 4.24
N PHE A 49 -0.05 16.56 5.31
CA PHE A 49 -0.09 15.53 6.33
C PHE A 49 0.37 16.13 7.65
N THR A 50 -0.07 15.50 8.74
CA THR A 50 0.39 15.82 10.10
C THR A 50 0.95 14.57 10.75
N LEU A 51 2.22 14.64 11.16
CA LEU A 51 2.91 13.55 11.85
C LEU A 51 3.46 14.04 13.19
N GLU A 52 3.67 13.10 14.08
CA GLU A 52 4.37 13.35 15.33
C GLU A 52 5.89 13.31 15.09
N ASN A 53 6.63 14.26 15.67
CA ASN A 53 8.09 14.23 15.67
C ASN A 53 8.61 13.39 16.86
N LEU A 54 9.94 13.28 17.00
CA LEU A 54 10.56 12.50 18.08
C LEU A 54 10.28 13.03 19.50
N ASP A 55 9.88 14.30 19.62
CA ASP A 55 9.55 14.94 20.90
C ASP A 55 8.06 14.86 21.24
N GLY A 56 7.25 14.19 20.41
CA GLY A 56 5.80 14.11 20.59
C GLY A 56 5.01 15.28 20.00
N ASN A 57 5.67 16.24 19.35
CA ASN A 57 5.00 17.39 18.76
C ASN A 57 4.34 17.03 17.44
N ARG A 58 3.09 17.45 17.24
CA ARG A 58 2.39 17.33 15.96
C ARG A 58 2.87 18.43 15.01
N ILE A 59 3.37 18.02 13.85
CA ILE A 59 3.89 18.91 12.80
C ILE A 59 3.13 18.65 11.51
N SER A 60 2.56 19.70 10.92
CA SER A 60 1.89 19.63 9.62
C SER A 60 2.76 20.19 8.50
N LEU A 61 2.76 19.55 7.34
CA LEU A 61 3.53 20.03 6.18
C LEU A 61 3.11 21.46 5.77
N SER A 62 1.81 21.75 5.86
CA SER A 62 1.26 23.07 5.54
C SER A 62 1.82 24.23 6.36
N GLU A 63 2.36 23.99 7.56
CA GLU A 63 2.95 25.03 8.41
C GLU A 63 4.19 25.69 7.80
N PHE A 64 4.86 25.01 6.85
CA PHE A 64 6.07 25.47 6.17
C PHE A 64 5.82 26.18 4.85
N ARG A 65 4.58 26.16 4.32
CA ARG A 65 4.22 26.79 3.04
C ARG A 65 4.60 28.28 3.05
N GLY A 66 5.33 28.72 2.04
CA GLY A 66 5.79 30.11 1.90
C GLY A 66 6.85 30.58 2.91
N LYS A 67 7.29 29.71 3.84
CA LYS A 67 8.28 30.06 4.86
C LYS A 67 9.66 29.45 4.58
N LYS A 68 9.71 28.22 4.07
CA LYS A 68 10.96 27.50 3.77
C LYS A 68 10.74 26.39 2.76
N ASN A 69 11.82 25.97 2.10
CA ASN A 69 11.83 24.76 1.31
C ASN A 69 11.91 23.53 2.24
N VAL A 70 11.23 22.44 1.85
CA VAL A 70 11.14 21.20 2.64
C VAL A 70 11.59 20.03 1.77
N ILE A 71 12.41 19.14 2.33
CA ILE A 71 12.82 17.88 1.70
C ILE A 71 12.21 16.75 2.53
N LEU A 72 11.50 15.83 1.87
CA LEU A 72 10.93 14.63 2.50
C LEU A 72 11.78 13.42 2.15
N VAL A 73 12.26 12.71 3.16
CA VAL A 73 13.02 11.46 3.00
C VAL A 73 12.23 10.32 3.60
N PHE A 74 11.74 9.42 2.75
CA PHE A 74 10.96 8.25 3.17
C PHE A 74 11.87 7.03 3.32
N TYR A 75 11.96 6.48 4.53
CA TYR A 75 12.70 5.25 4.81
C TYR A 75 11.74 4.06 4.96
N ARG A 76 12.16 2.88 4.50
CA ARG A 76 11.42 1.63 4.64
C ARG A 76 12.05 0.80 5.77
N GLY A 77 11.70 1.04 7.03
CA GLY A 77 12.25 0.32 8.18
C GLY A 77 12.12 1.05 9.52
N HIS A 78 12.63 0.43 10.58
CA HIS A 78 12.77 1.02 11.92
C HIS A 78 14.27 1.28 12.17
N TRP A 79 14.59 2.41 12.79
CA TRP A 79 15.92 2.73 13.31
C TRP A 79 15.83 2.90 14.82
#